data_AF-A0A354D6P3-F1
#
_entry.id   AF-A0A354D6P3-F1
#
_cell.length_a   1.000
_cell.length_b   1.000
_cell.length_c   1.000
_cell.angle_alpha   90.00
_cell.angle_beta   90.00
_cell.angle_gamma   90.00
#
_symmetry.space_group_name_H-M   'P 1'
#
loop_
_entity.id
_entity.type
_entity.pdbx_description
1 polymer ?
#
loop_
_entity_poly.entity_id
_entity_poly.type
_entity_poly.pdbx_seq_one_letter_code
_entity_poly.pdbx_strand_id
1 'polypeptide(L)'
;MIENEEKQLLDEIMKDSSPVLFLGAGFSKGSKNENNTLDGKGIWNLILESLVLKKADESDIDEIKGYNLRRLCEYVYTLYGGKKELTELLTSCFKGTKPDGNKFHLKLTSYPWKKIFTVNIDDLIENIYKANQKDYFVQNSNRLSQEPEDRTIIYKLHGCVNRPEEGYVFAESEYTELITKKN
;
A
#
# COMPACT_ATOMS: atom_id res chain seq x y z
N MET A 1 26.18 15.55 -21.45
CA MET A 1 25.35 16.63 -22.03
C MET A 1 23.86 16.28 -21.93
N ILE A 2 23.41 15.13 -22.43
CA ILE A 2 22.01 14.66 -22.36
C ILE A 2 21.46 14.63 -20.91
N GLU A 3 22.24 14.09 -19.95
CA GLU A 3 21.82 14.00 -18.53
C GLU A 3 21.59 15.36 -17.84
N ASN A 4 22.14 16.45 -18.40
CA ASN A 4 22.01 17.79 -17.85
C ASN A 4 20.75 18.49 -18.36
N GLU A 5 20.34 18.19 -19.60
CA GLU A 5 19.11 18.71 -20.22
C GLU A 5 17.88 18.04 -19.60
N GLU A 6 17.90 16.73 -19.35
CA GLU A 6 16.80 16.01 -18.70
C GLU A 6 16.56 16.52 -17.27
N LYS A 7 17.64 16.78 -16.52
CA LYS A 7 17.55 17.34 -15.16
C LYS A 7 16.97 18.74 -15.18
N GLN A 8 17.38 19.60 -16.11
CA GLN A 8 16.82 20.95 -16.26
C GLN A 8 15.34 20.91 -16.60
N LEU A 9 14.93 20.07 -17.54
CA LEU A 9 13.53 19.91 -17.91
C LEU A 9 12.67 19.43 -16.72
N LEU A 10 13.17 18.46 -15.95
CA LEU A 10 12.49 18.01 -14.75
C LEU A 10 12.37 19.16 -13.73
N ASP A 11 13.44 19.92 -13.51
CA ASP A 11 13.46 21.04 -12.58
C ASP A 11 12.45 22.14 -12.95
N GLU A 12 12.32 22.44 -14.25
CA GLU A 12 11.32 23.37 -14.79
C GLU A 12 9.90 22.84 -14.56
N ILE A 13 9.61 21.58 -14.93
CA ILE A 13 8.30 20.96 -14.72
C ILE A 13 7.92 20.98 -13.22
N MET A 14 8.88 20.67 -12.34
CA MET A 14 8.63 20.64 -10.90
C MET A 14 8.39 22.04 -10.31
N LYS A 15 8.88 23.11 -10.95
CA LYS A 15 8.65 24.51 -10.52
C LYS A 15 7.36 25.10 -11.09
N ASP A 16 7.07 24.80 -12.34
CA ASP A 16 6.01 25.48 -13.11
C ASP A 16 4.68 24.70 -13.13
N SER A 17 4.70 23.43 -12.73
CA SER A 17 3.51 22.57 -12.71
C SER A 17 3.19 22.04 -11.30
N SER A 18 2.08 21.30 -11.21
CA SER A 18 1.68 20.59 -9.98
C SER A 18 1.67 19.08 -10.26
N PRO A 19 2.85 18.44 -10.33
CA PRO A 19 2.96 17.03 -10.65
C PRO A 19 2.27 16.16 -9.59
N VAL A 20 1.76 15.02 -10.04
CA VAL A 20 1.18 14.00 -9.19
C VAL A 20 2.21 12.91 -8.96
N LEU A 21 2.47 12.59 -7.68
CA LEU A 21 3.37 11.50 -7.33
C LEU A 21 2.60 10.18 -7.23
N PHE A 22 3.09 9.13 -7.88
CA PHE A 22 2.54 7.77 -7.75
C PHE A 22 3.56 6.83 -7.10
N LEU A 23 3.17 6.15 -6.02
CA LEU A 23 4.04 5.30 -5.22
C LEU A 23 3.51 3.85 -5.18
N GLY A 24 4.43 2.89 -5.25
CA GLY A 24 4.14 1.47 -5.04
C GLY A 24 5.03 0.87 -3.96
N ALA A 25 5.01 -0.46 -3.83
CA ALA A 25 5.67 -1.17 -2.73
C ALA A 25 7.19 -0.91 -2.67
N GLY A 26 7.80 -0.56 -3.81
CA GLY A 26 9.21 -0.18 -3.87
C GLY A 26 9.55 1.06 -3.04
N PHE A 27 8.62 2.00 -2.84
CA PHE A 27 8.85 3.16 -1.98
C PHE A 27 9.00 2.74 -0.51
N SER A 28 8.22 1.76 -0.05
CA SER A 28 8.31 1.23 1.32
C SER A 28 9.50 0.30 1.53
N LYS A 29 10.33 0.03 0.50
CA LYS A 29 11.51 -0.82 0.67
C LYS A 29 12.47 -0.20 1.69
N GLY A 30 12.88 -1.02 2.66
CA GLY A 30 13.78 -0.63 3.73
C GLY A 30 13.11 0.07 4.91
N SER A 31 11.81 0.43 4.83
CA SER A 31 11.06 0.91 6.00
C SER A 31 11.06 -0.12 7.13
N LYS A 32 10.62 0.27 8.32
CA LYS A 32 10.51 -0.63 9.48
C LYS A 32 9.11 -0.57 10.06
N ASN A 33 8.59 -1.72 10.45
CA ASN A 33 7.41 -1.85 11.29
C ASN A 33 7.69 -2.89 12.40
N GLU A 34 6.73 -3.12 13.28
CA GLU A 34 6.90 -4.06 14.40
C GLU A 34 7.22 -5.50 13.95
N ASN A 35 6.80 -5.88 12.74
CA ASN A 35 6.96 -7.22 12.18
C ASN A 35 8.11 -7.33 11.16
N ASN A 36 8.91 -6.28 11.00
CA ASN A 36 9.79 -6.04 9.85
C ASN A 36 9.04 -6.00 8.51
N THR A 37 9.46 -5.10 7.61
CA THR A 37 8.77 -4.93 6.32
C THR A 37 8.93 -6.18 5.46
N LEU A 38 7.82 -6.87 5.19
CA LEU A 38 7.77 -8.05 4.33
C LEU A 38 7.56 -7.64 2.88
N ASP A 39 8.27 -8.28 1.97
CA ASP A 39 8.00 -8.20 0.54
C ASP A 39 6.85 -9.13 0.13
N GLY A 40 6.47 -9.12 -1.15
CA GLY A 40 5.37 -9.94 -1.65
C GLY A 40 5.57 -11.45 -1.43
N LYS A 41 6.81 -11.94 -1.42
CA LYS A 41 7.11 -13.36 -1.16
C LYS A 41 7.02 -13.66 0.33
N GLY A 42 7.50 -12.76 1.19
CA GLY A 42 7.38 -12.86 2.63
C GLY A 42 5.92 -12.90 3.08
N ILE A 43 5.08 -12.01 2.54
CA ILE A 43 3.63 -12.01 2.80
C ILE A 43 2.98 -13.29 2.31
N TRP A 44 3.33 -13.78 1.12
CA TRP A 44 2.80 -15.03 0.60
C TRP A 44 3.10 -16.22 1.53
N ASN A 45 4.35 -16.37 1.96
CA ASN A 45 4.76 -17.44 2.88
C ASN A 45 4.00 -17.34 4.21
N LEU A 46 3.89 -16.12 4.75
CA LEU A 46 3.22 -15.89 6.02
C LEU A 46 1.73 -16.27 5.94
N ILE A 47 1.03 -15.89 4.86
CA ILE A 47 -0.38 -16.28 4.65
C ILE A 47 -0.52 -17.80 4.57
N LEU A 48 0.35 -18.45 3.78
CA LEU A 48 0.33 -19.90 3.63
C LEU A 48 0.48 -20.59 5.00
N GLU A 49 1.51 -20.23 5.75
CA GLU A 49 1.84 -20.87 7.04
C GLU A 49 0.81 -20.57 8.13
N SER A 50 0.33 -19.33 8.21
CA SER A 50 -0.50 -18.88 9.33
C SER A 50 -1.99 -19.18 9.14
N LEU A 51 -2.50 -19.09 7.91
CA LEU A 51 -3.93 -19.15 7.62
C LEU A 51 -4.34 -20.40 6.82
N VAL A 52 -3.46 -20.91 5.96
CA VAL A 52 -3.84 -21.96 5.01
C VAL A 52 -3.46 -23.36 5.50
N LEU A 53 -2.20 -23.61 5.86
CA LEU A 53 -1.71 -24.95 6.24
C LEU A 53 -2.46 -25.56 7.44
N LYS A 54 -3.08 -24.74 8.29
CA LYS A 54 -3.84 -25.19 9.47
C LYS A 54 -5.29 -25.57 9.18
N LYS A 55 -5.81 -25.19 8.00
CA LYS A 55 -7.26 -25.24 7.69
C LYS A 55 -7.58 -25.90 6.36
N ALA A 56 -6.63 -25.94 5.42
CA ALA A 56 -6.81 -26.56 4.12
C ALA A 56 -6.65 -28.08 4.19
N ASP A 57 -7.31 -28.78 3.28
CA ASP A 57 -7.15 -30.23 3.10
C ASP A 57 -5.76 -30.55 2.54
N GLU A 58 -5.16 -31.65 3.01
CA GLU A 58 -3.80 -32.06 2.60
C GLU A 58 -3.67 -32.26 1.09
N SER A 59 -4.75 -32.69 0.42
CA SER A 59 -4.81 -32.88 -1.04
C SER A 59 -4.59 -31.59 -1.83
N ASP A 60 -4.93 -30.44 -1.25
CA ASP A 60 -4.97 -29.17 -1.97
C ASP A 60 -3.66 -28.38 -1.80
N ILE A 61 -2.84 -28.76 -0.81
CA ILE A 61 -1.63 -28.03 -0.42
C ILE A 61 -0.62 -27.89 -1.57
N ASP A 62 -0.44 -28.93 -2.38
CA ASP A 62 0.52 -28.86 -3.49
C ASP A 62 0.03 -27.96 -4.64
N GLU A 63 -1.29 -27.90 -4.89
CA GLU A 63 -1.86 -26.92 -5.83
C GLU A 63 -1.70 -25.49 -5.29
N ILE A 64 -2.04 -25.28 -4.01
CA ILE A 64 -1.98 -23.97 -3.36
C ILE A 64 -0.56 -23.39 -3.39
N LYS A 65 0.49 -24.21 -3.25
CA LYS A 65 1.88 -23.74 -3.38
C LYS A 65 2.19 -23.13 -4.75
N GLY A 66 1.42 -23.47 -5.78
CA GLY A 66 1.51 -22.88 -7.12
C GLY A 66 0.76 -21.54 -7.27
N TYR A 67 0.01 -21.10 -6.27
CA TYR A 67 -0.78 -19.87 -6.35
C TYR A 67 0.11 -18.64 -6.28
N ASN A 68 -0.23 -17.61 -7.06
CA ASN A 68 0.29 -16.27 -6.82
C ASN A 68 -0.40 -15.66 -5.57
N LEU A 69 0.09 -14.51 -5.09
CA LEU A 69 -0.46 -13.86 -3.89
C LEU A 69 -1.95 -13.54 -4.01
N ARG A 70 -2.44 -13.14 -5.18
CA ARG A 70 -3.86 -12.78 -5.36
C ARG A 70 -4.76 -14.01 -5.23
N ARG A 71 -4.40 -15.10 -5.89
CA ARG A 71 -5.13 -16.37 -5.83
C ARG A 71 -5.03 -17.00 -4.44
N LEU A 72 -3.91 -16.86 -3.75
CA LEU A 72 -3.77 -17.30 -2.36
C LEU A 72 -4.72 -16.52 -1.44
N CYS A 73 -4.79 -15.19 -1.57
CA CYS A 73 -5.73 -14.36 -0.81
C CYS A 73 -7.19 -14.73 -1.10
N GLU A 74 -7.53 -14.99 -2.38
CA GLU A 74 -8.87 -15.45 -2.78
C GLU A 74 -9.20 -16.81 -2.14
N TYR A 75 -8.25 -17.75 -2.15
CA TYR A 75 -8.42 -19.05 -1.51
C TYR A 75 -8.64 -18.92 0.01
N VAL A 76 -7.96 -17.99 0.68
CA VAL A 76 -8.21 -17.75 2.12
C VAL A 76 -9.67 -17.36 2.38
N TYR A 77 -10.38 -16.74 1.44
CA TYR A 77 -11.81 -16.40 1.62
C TYR A 77 -12.74 -17.61 1.60
N THR A 78 -12.32 -18.74 1.02
CA THR A 78 -13.10 -19.99 1.05
C THR A 78 -12.94 -20.73 2.37
N LEU A 79 -11.91 -20.40 3.15
CA LEU A 79 -11.67 -20.97 4.48
C LEU A 79 -12.54 -20.28 5.54
N TYR A 80 -13.02 -21.05 6.52
CA TYR A 80 -13.86 -20.52 7.59
C TYR A 80 -13.17 -19.36 8.34
N GLY A 81 -13.82 -18.18 8.32
CA GLY A 81 -13.33 -16.95 8.95
C GLY A 81 -12.16 -16.27 8.23
N GLY A 82 -11.70 -16.81 7.09
CA GLY A 82 -10.41 -16.43 6.52
C GLY A 82 -10.32 -14.98 6.05
N LYS A 83 -11.42 -14.36 5.57
CA LYS A 83 -11.39 -12.94 5.17
C LYS A 83 -11.04 -12.00 6.33
N LYS A 84 -11.62 -12.24 7.51
CA LYS A 84 -11.35 -11.45 8.71
C LYS A 84 -9.89 -11.67 9.15
N GLU A 85 -9.46 -12.92 9.24
CA GLU A 85 -8.10 -13.26 9.66
C GLU A 85 -7.03 -12.72 8.70
N LEU A 86 -7.28 -12.75 7.38
CA LEU A 86 -6.39 -12.15 6.39
C LEU A 86 -6.29 -10.64 6.58
N THR A 87 -7.43 -9.97 6.80
CA THR A 87 -7.47 -8.53 7.07
C THR A 87 -6.67 -8.18 8.32
N GLU A 88 -6.83 -8.94 9.41
CA GLU A 88 -6.08 -8.76 10.66
C GLU A 88 -4.58 -9.00 10.45
N LEU A 89 -4.21 -10.07 9.75
CA LEU A 89 -2.82 -10.40 9.43
C LEU A 89 -2.15 -9.29 8.63
N LEU A 90 -2.76 -8.87 7.51
CA LEU A 90 -2.22 -7.80 6.67
C LEU A 90 -2.12 -6.47 7.45
N THR A 91 -3.13 -6.15 8.26
CA THR A 91 -3.08 -4.96 9.12
C THR A 91 -1.88 -5.03 10.05
N SER A 92 -1.66 -6.16 10.72
CA SER A 92 -0.50 -6.33 11.60
C SER A 92 0.83 -6.20 10.86
N CYS A 93 0.92 -6.68 9.62
CA CYS A 93 2.15 -6.65 8.83
C CYS A 93 2.52 -5.27 8.31
N PHE A 94 1.56 -4.37 8.12
CA PHE A 94 1.79 -3.09 7.44
C PHE A 94 1.50 -1.84 8.30
N LYS A 95 0.89 -2.01 9.48
CA LYS A 95 0.64 -0.94 10.44
C LYS A 95 1.92 -0.48 11.14
N GLY A 96 2.00 0.81 11.46
CA GLY A 96 3.13 1.36 12.19
C GLY A 96 4.42 1.36 11.37
N THR A 97 4.29 1.41 10.05
CA THR A 97 5.42 1.48 9.13
C THR A 97 6.07 2.85 9.21
N LYS A 98 7.35 2.86 9.55
CA LYS A 98 8.16 4.05 9.82
C LYS A 98 9.30 4.15 8.81
N PRO A 99 9.70 5.38 8.46
CA PRO A 99 10.89 5.60 7.65
C PRO A 99 12.11 5.00 8.35
N ASP A 100 13.02 4.41 7.58
CA ASP A 100 14.26 3.90 8.15
C ASP A 100 15.20 5.04 8.56
N GLY A 101 16.22 4.70 9.35
CA GLY A 101 17.29 5.62 9.76
C GLY A 101 18.07 6.23 8.60
N ASN A 102 17.92 5.72 7.36
CA ASN A 102 18.57 6.23 6.16
C ASN A 102 18.01 7.58 5.64
N LYS A 103 16.96 8.13 6.29
CA LYS A 103 16.36 9.46 6.03
C LYS A 103 15.85 9.69 4.59
N PHE A 104 15.95 8.72 3.67
CA PHE A 104 15.51 8.88 2.29
C PHE A 104 14.01 9.14 2.23
N HIS A 105 13.23 8.32 2.93
CA HIS A 105 11.78 8.47 3.04
C HIS A 105 11.37 9.85 3.57
N LEU A 106 12.14 10.42 4.50
CA LEU A 106 11.86 11.75 5.06
C LEU A 106 11.99 12.88 4.02
N LYS A 107 12.70 12.66 2.91
CA LYS A 107 12.78 13.64 1.82
C LYS A 107 11.49 13.76 1.00
N LEU A 108 10.52 12.85 1.20
CA LEU A 108 9.24 12.90 0.49
C LEU A 108 8.58 14.28 0.62
N THR A 109 8.62 14.89 1.81
CA THR A 109 8.00 16.20 2.05
C THR A 109 8.92 17.38 1.75
N SER A 110 10.09 17.15 1.14
CA SER A 110 10.96 18.24 0.69
C SER A 110 10.38 18.97 -0.52
N TYR A 111 9.48 18.32 -1.26
CA TYR A 111 8.68 18.93 -2.30
C TYR A 111 7.22 19.09 -1.83
N PRO A 112 6.54 20.23 -2.12
CA PRO A 112 5.17 20.49 -1.68
C PRO A 112 4.14 19.78 -2.57
N TRP A 113 4.10 18.45 -2.51
CA TRP A 113 3.16 17.65 -3.29
C TRP A 113 1.71 18.06 -2.99
N LYS A 114 0.93 18.36 -4.04
CA LYS A 114 -0.52 18.55 -3.90
C LYS A 114 -1.24 17.21 -3.77
N LYS A 115 -0.85 16.23 -4.60
CA LYS A 115 -1.49 14.91 -4.67
C LYS A 115 -0.45 13.80 -4.72
N ILE A 116 -0.64 12.79 -3.88
CA ILE A 116 0.11 11.54 -3.87
C ILE A 116 -0.88 10.40 -4.05
N PHE A 117 -0.63 9.50 -5.00
CA PHE A 117 -1.37 8.26 -5.19
C PHE A 117 -0.49 7.10 -4.75
N THR A 118 -1.08 6.12 -4.08
CA THR A 118 -0.38 4.91 -3.68
C THR A 118 -1.27 3.68 -3.77
N VAL A 119 -0.67 2.57 -4.15
CA VAL A 119 -1.28 1.22 -4.07
C VAL A 119 -0.85 0.48 -2.79
N ASN A 120 -0.02 1.11 -1.95
CA ASN A 120 0.39 0.53 -0.68
C ASN A 120 -0.69 0.73 0.37
N ILE A 121 -0.90 -0.30 1.19
CA ILE A 121 -1.85 -0.23 2.32
C ILE A 121 -1.19 0.29 3.60
N ASP A 122 0.14 0.22 3.69
CA ASP A 122 0.95 0.69 4.83
C ASP A 122 0.77 2.19 5.14
N ASP A 123 1.05 2.60 6.38
CA ASP A 123 0.90 3.97 6.85
C ASP A 123 2.22 4.79 6.81
N LEU A 124 3.16 4.42 5.92
CA LEU A 124 4.49 5.04 5.85
C LEU A 124 4.42 6.52 5.45
N ILE A 125 3.61 6.85 4.43
CA ILE A 125 3.48 8.22 3.93
C ILE A 125 2.91 9.11 5.05
N GLU A 126 1.84 8.66 5.70
CA GLU A 126 1.22 9.33 6.82
C GLU A 126 2.24 9.56 7.96
N ASN A 127 3.05 8.55 8.28
CA ASN A 127 4.05 8.64 9.33
C ASN A 127 5.23 9.56 8.97
N ILE A 128 5.62 9.66 7.70
CA ILE A 128 6.61 10.64 7.22
C ILE A 128 6.07 12.07 7.38
N TYR A 129 4.82 12.32 6.97
CA TYR A 129 4.20 13.64 7.09
C TYR A 129 4.08 14.06 8.56
N LYS A 130 3.65 13.15 9.45
CA LYS A 130 3.66 13.39 10.91
C LYS A 130 5.06 13.71 11.43
N ALA A 131 6.07 12.92 11.05
CA ALA A 131 7.45 13.12 11.51
C ALA A 131 8.02 14.48 11.10
N ASN A 132 7.65 14.96 9.90
CA ASN A 132 8.07 16.26 9.38
C ASN A 132 7.10 17.41 9.74
N GLN A 133 6.10 17.15 10.60
CA GLN A 133 5.11 18.13 11.06
C GLN A 133 4.40 18.84 9.89
N LYS A 134 3.98 18.05 8.88
CA LYS A 134 3.24 18.52 7.72
C LYS A 134 1.82 17.99 7.74
N ASP A 135 0.86 18.85 7.44
CA ASP A 135 -0.54 18.47 7.30
C ASP A 135 -0.77 17.65 6.03
N TYR A 136 -1.73 16.72 6.12
CA TYR A 136 -2.14 15.86 5.04
C TYR A 136 -3.61 15.46 5.19
N PHE A 137 -4.20 14.95 4.11
CA PHE A 137 -5.52 14.35 4.07
C PHE A 137 -5.45 12.99 3.37
N VAL A 138 -6.02 11.95 3.99
CA VAL A 138 -6.06 10.61 3.38
C VAL A 138 -7.43 10.41 2.74
N GLN A 139 -7.41 10.07 1.46
CA GLN A 139 -8.59 9.64 0.71
C GLN A 139 -8.43 8.14 0.40
N ASN A 140 -9.08 7.31 1.21
CA ASN A 140 -9.09 5.84 1.07
C ASN A 140 -10.48 5.29 0.71
N SER A 141 -11.53 6.12 0.78
CA SER A 141 -12.89 5.73 0.42
C SER A 141 -13.15 5.94 -1.07
N ASN A 142 -14.03 5.10 -1.64
CA ASN A 142 -14.55 5.27 -3.01
C ASN A 142 -15.41 6.54 -3.15
N ARG A 143 -15.93 7.09 -2.05
CA ARG A 143 -16.65 8.36 -2.07
C ARG A 143 -15.63 9.50 -1.93
N LEU A 144 -15.43 10.25 -3.00
CA LEU A 144 -14.60 11.46 -2.99
C LEU A 144 -15.14 12.43 -1.94
N SER A 145 -14.35 12.66 -0.90
CA SER A 145 -14.57 13.76 0.03
C SER A 145 -14.23 15.07 -0.66
N GLN A 146 -14.74 16.19 -0.14
CA GLN A 146 -14.30 17.49 -0.63
C GLN A 146 -12.79 17.62 -0.42
N GLU A 147 -12.06 17.77 -1.52
CA GLU A 147 -10.61 17.89 -1.51
C GLU A 147 -10.19 19.18 -0.77
N PRO A 148 -9.37 19.10 0.29
CA PRO A 148 -8.83 20.31 0.91
C PRO A 148 -7.79 20.95 0.00
N GLU A 149 -7.79 22.29 -0.08
CA GLU A 149 -6.84 23.05 -0.89
C GLU A 149 -5.53 23.37 -0.15
N ASP A 150 -5.53 23.26 1.18
CA ASP A 150 -4.47 23.75 2.07
C ASP A 150 -3.40 22.69 2.45
N ARG A 151 -3.58 21.43 2.04
CA ARG A 151 -2.72 20.31 2.46
C ARG A 151 -2.58 19.23 1.40
N THR A 152 -1.54 18.38 1.51
CA THR A 152 -1.34 17.27 0.58
C THR A 152 -2.46 16.24 0.71
N ILE A 153 -2.99 15.77 -0.42
CA ILE A 153 -3.96 14.67 -0.48
C ILE A 153 -3.23 13.37 -0.83
N ILE A 154 -3.45 12.33 -0.02
CA ILE A 154 -2.90 10.99 -0.19
C ILE A 154 -4.04 10.04 -0.56
N TYR A 155 -4.08 9.63 -1.84
CA TYR A 155 -5.03 8.66 -2.37
C TYR A 155 -4.50 7.24 -2.17
N LYS A 156 -5.21 6.43 -1.37
CA LYS A 156 -4.84 5.03 -1.09
C LYS A 156 -5.78 4.09 -1.81
N LEU A 157 -5.33 3.61 -2.97
CA LEU A 157 -6.19 2.92 -3.94
C LEU A 157 -6.55 1.49 -3.54
N HIS A 158 -5.72 0.83 -2.73
CA HIS A 158 -5.90 -0.57 -2.32
C HIS A 158 -6.33 -0.69 -0.84
N GLY A 159 -6.83 0.40 -0.25
CA GLY A 159 -7.18 0.47 1.17
C GLY A 159 -6.05 0.98 2.06
N CYS A 160 -6.28 0.97 3.37
CA CYS A 160 -5.37 1.58 4.34
C CYS A 160 -5.42 0.86 5.69
N VAL A 161 -4.26 0.52 6.27
CA VAL A 161 -4.17 -0.08 7.62
C VAL A 161 -4.66 0.82 8.76
N ASN A 162 -4.93 2.10 8.48
CA ASN A 162 -5.61 3.01 9.41
C ASN A 162 -7.14 2.87 9.38
N ARG A 163 -7.69 2.16 8.38
CA ARG A 163 -9.11 1.94 8.12
C ARG A 163 -9.37 0.50 7.64
N PRO A 164 -8.96 -0.54 8.39
CA PRO A 164 -9.14 -1.94 7.98
C PRO A 164 -10.61 -2.30 7.71
N GLU A 165 -11.56 -1.61 8.33
CA GLU A 165 -13.00 -1.77 8.14
C GLU A 165 -13.47 -1.47 6.70
N GLU A 166 -12.71 -0.69 5.93
CA GLU A 166 -13.01 -0.38 4.53
C GLU A 166 -12.47 -1.44 3.56
N GLY A 167 -11.69 -2.40 4.06
CA GLY A 167 -11.12 -3.50 3.29
C GLY A 167 -9.84 -3.15 2.54
N TYR A 168 -9.25 -4.17 1.92
CA TYR A 168 -8.04 -4.06 1.10
C TYR A 168 -8.29 -4.61 -0.31
N VAL A 169 -7.37 -4.32 -1.24
CA VAL A 169 -7.37 -4.94 -2.58
C VAL A 169 -6.15 -5.86 -2.69
N PHE A 170 -6.37 -7.15 -2.37
CA PHE A 170 -5.36 -8.21 -2.41
C PHE A 170 -5.82 -9.48 -3.10
N ALA A 171 -7.12 -9.81 -3.06
CA ALA A 171 -7.71 -11.00 -3.69
C ALA A 171 -8.19 -10.73 -5.13
N GLU A 172 -8.34 -11.78 -5.95
CA GLU A 172 -8.72 -11.65 -7.37
C GLU A 172 -10.08 -10.98 -7.56
N SER A 173 -11.04 -11.34 -6.72
CA SER A 173 -12.37 -10.71 -6.66
C SER A 173 -12.28 -9.20 -6.40
N GLU A 174 -11.43 -8.76 -5.47
CA GLU A 174 -11.27 -7.35 -5.12
C GLU A 174 -10.63 -6.53 -6.25
N TYR A 175 -9.65 -7.10 -6.95
CA TYR A 175 -9.11 -6.47 -8.17
C TYR A 175 -10.18 -6.37 -9.27
N THR A 176 -11.03 -7.38 -9.41
CA THR A 176 -12.11 -7.39 -10.39
C THR A 176 -13.17 -6.34 -10.03
N GLU A 177 -13.58 -6.25 -8.77
CA GLU A 177 -14.51 -5.23 -8.27
C GLU A 177 -13.97 -3.81 -8.50
N LEU A 178 -12.67 -3.58 -8.26
CA LEU A 178 -12.05 -2.28 -8.49
C LEU A 178 -12.16 -1.82 -9.94
N ILE A 179 -12.02 -2.75 -10.90
CA ILE A 179 -12.10 -2.46 -12.33
C ILE A 179 -13.56 -2.30 -12.78
N THR A 180 -14.47 -3.12 -12.23
CA THR A 180 -15.89 -3.16 -12.63
C THR A 180 -16.75 -2.10 -11.96
N LYS A 181 -16.31 -1.49 -10.85
CA LYS A 181 -16.99 -0.34 -10.20
C LYS A 181 -17.03 0.95 -11.04
N LYS A 182 -16.56 0.94 -12.29
CA LYS A 182 -16.91 1.98 -13.27
C LYS A 182 -18.32 1.69 -13.80
N ASN A 183 -19.34 2.23 -13.12
CA ASN A 183 -20.61 2.73 -13.67
C ASN A 183 -21.45 3.38 -12.57
#